data_AF-A0A2G1QHA3-F1
#
_entry.id   AF-A0A2G1QHA3-F1
#
_cell.length_a   1.000
_cell.length_b   1.000
_cell.length_c   1.000
_cell.angle_alpha   90.00
_cell.angle_beta   90.00
_cell.angle_gamma   90.00
#
_symmetry.space_group_name_H-M   'P 1'
#
loop_
_entity.id
_entity.type
_entity.pdbx_description
1 polymer ?
#
loop_
_entity_poly.entity_id
_entity_poly.type
_entity_poly.pdbx_seq_one_letter_code
_entity_poly.pdbx_strand_id
1 'polypeptide(L)'
;MSLKQANIVFGGLALLAAILALLLWLPNDTGSAMIVHVRGRVKIGDALAPAVALAILVAAGLLIMVEALKQGGSALPSGDNIRFCAVLFLLFSGAIVLMRWTGPLAVWLAGPGEGIGYRELRDSVPWKYLGFMTGGTFLVAGLISLAEWRITWKAVMIGLAATILLILLYDLPFDDLLLPPNGDV
;
A
#
# COMPACT_ATOMS: atom_id res chain seq x y z
N MET A 1 -22.27 -22.22 -5.39
CA MET A 1 -21.36 -21.47 -6.28
C MET A 1 -20.08 -22.28 -6.41
N SER A 2 -19.65 -22.70 -7.61
CA SER A 2 -18.41 -23.48 -7.74
C SER A 2 -17.18 -22.58 -7.53
N LEU A 3 -16.05 -23.10 -7.04
CA LEU A 3 -14.81 -22.29 -6.92
C LEU A 3 -14.38 -21.62 -8.22
N LYS A 4 -14.59 -22.31 -9.34
CA LYS A 4 -14.34 -21.76 -10.65
C LYS A 4 -15.12 -20.46 -10.87
N GLN A 5 -16.38 -20.42 -10.44
CA GLN A 5 -17.18 -19.18 -10.44
C GLN A 5 -16.63 -18.16 -9.44
N ALA A 6 -16.17 -18.57 -8.26
CA ALA A 6 -15.59 -17.67 -7.26
C ALA A 6 -14.31 -16.98 -7.77
N ASN A 7 -13.34 -17.72 -8.30
CA ASN A 7 -12.09 -17.14 -8.81
C ASN A 7 -12.32 -16.28 -10.05
N ILE A 8 -13.24 -16.66 -10.94
CA ILE A 8 -13.64 -15.81 -12.08
C ILE A 8 -14.29 -14.52 -11.58
N VAL A 9 -15.16 -14.60 -10.57
CA VAL A 9 -15.79 -13.41 -9.98
C VAL A 9 -14.76 -12.54 -9.26
N PHE A 10 -13.85 -13.11 -8.47
CA PHE A 10 -12.80 -12.36 -7.78
C PHE A 10 -11.83 -11.70 -8.75
N GLY A 11 -11.29 -12.45 -9.71
CA GLY A 11 -10.42 -11.91 -10.74
C GLY A 11 -11.14 -10.86 -11.60
N GLY A 12 -12.39 -11.11 -11.97
CA GLY A 12 -13.22 -10.17 -12.73
C GLY A 12 -13.54 -8.89 -11.96
N LEU A 13 -13.88 -8.98 -10.67
CA LEU A 13 -14.11 -7.82 -9.81
C LEU A 13 -12.82 -7.00 -9.61
N ALA A 14 -11.68 -7.66 -9.38
CA ALA A 14 -10.39 -6.99 -9.26
C ALA A 14 -10.01 -6.27 -10.57
N LEU A 15 -10.21 -6.93 -11.71
CA LEU A 15 -9.96 -6.36 -13.04
C LEU A 15 -10.88 -5.15 -13.29
N LEU A 16 -12.18 -5.31 -13.04
CA LEU A 16 -13.16 -4.24 -13.22
C LEU A 16 -12.82 -3.04 -12.32
N ALA A 17 -12.54 -3.28 -11.04
CA ALA A 17 -12.17 -2.23 -10.10
C ALA A 17 -10.88 -1.52 -10.54
N ALA A 18 -9.86 -2.26 -10.98
CA ALA A 18 -8.60 -1.67 -11.45
C ALA A 18 -8.77 -0.83 -12.71
N ILE A 19 -9.56 -1.31 -13.70
CA ILE A 19 -9.87 -0.58 -14.93
C ILE A 19 -10.67 0.68 -14.62
N LEU A 20 -11.72 0.57 -13.80
CA LEU A 20 -12.52 1.73 -13.39
C LEU A 20 -11.66 2.74 -12.64
N ALA A 21 -10.76 2.29 -11.76
CA ALA A 21 -9.84 3.17 -11.06
C ALA A 21 -8.85 3.85 -12.03
N LEU A 22 -8.30 3.14 -13.02
CA LEU A 22 -7.39 3.71 -14.03
C LEU A 22 -8.07 4.75 -14.91
N LEU A 23 -9.33 4.52 -15.29
CA LEU A 23 -10.03 5.35 -16.26
C LEU A 23 -10.84 6.49 -15.63
N LEU A 24 -11.34 6.29 -14.40
CA LEU A 24 -12.28 7.23 -13.77
C LEU A 24 -11.71 7.88 -12.52
N TRP A 25 -11.03 7.13 -11.67
CA TRP A 25 -10.51 7.68 -10.41
C TRP A 25 -9.17 8.40 -10.62
N LEU A 26 -8.20 7.71 -11.22
CA LEU A 26 -6.85 8.21 -11.41
C LEU A 26 -6.82 9.58 -12.12
N PRO A 27 -7.51 9.78 -13.26
CA PRO A 27 -7.47 11.08 -13.95
C PRO A 27 -8.16 12.20 -13.17
N ASN A 28 -9.07 11.87 -12.25
CA ASN A 28 -9.81 12.85 -11.46
C ASN A 28 -9.12 13.17 -10.12
N ASP A 29 -8.26 12.29 -9.62
CA ASP A 29 -7.59 12.44 -8.32
C ASP A 29 -6.18 13.03 -8.46
N THR A 30 -5.48 12.74 -9.56
CA THR A 30 -4.09 13.18 -9.74
C THR A 30 -3.99 14.57 -10.35
N GLY A 31 -3.13 15.42 -9.77
CA GLY A 31 -2.86 16.76 -10.28
C GLY A 31 -1.89 16.78 -11.46
N SER A 32 -1.18 15.69 -11.73
CA SER A 32 -0.19 15.62 -12.80
C SER A 32 -0.15 14.28 -13.53
N ALA A 33 0.31 14.29 -14.79
CA ALA A 33 0.49 13.07 -15.57
C ALA A 33 1.68 12.23 -15.05
N MET A 34 1.82 10.97 -15.46
CA MET A 34 2.91 10.08 -15.00
C MET A 34 4.32 10.68 -15.15
N ILE A 35 4.52 11.48 -16.21
CA ILE A 35 5.77 12.21 -16.47
C ILE A 35 5.41 13.67 -16.71
N VAL A 36 6.10 14.57 -16.01
CA VAL A 36 5.86 16.01 -16.09
C VAL A 36 7.15 16.72 -16.47
N HIS A 37 7.08 17.61 -17.46
CA HIS A 37 8.20 18.47 -17.82
C HIS A 37 8.04 19.83 -17.13
N VAL A 38 8.91 20.14 -16.18
CA VAL A 38 8.91 21.43 -15.47
C VAL A 38 10.25 22.11 -15.68
N ARG A 39 10.24 23.26 -16.37
CA ARG A 39 11.42 24.13 -16.58
C ARG A 39 12.65 23.38 -17.10
N GLY A 40 12.46 22.54 -18.13
CA GLY A 40 13.54 21.77 -18.76
C GLY A 40 14.01 20.54 -17.97
N ARG A 41 13.40 20.24 -16.82
CA ARG A 41 13.64 19.01 -16.05
C ARG A 41 12.44 18.06 -16.18
N VAL A 42 12.73 16.78 -16.33
CA VAL A 42 11.73 15.70 -16.29
C VAL A 42 11.52 15.32 -14.83
N LYS A 43 10.29 15.43 -14.35
CA LYS A 43 9.87 14.98 -13.02
C LYS A 43 8.87 13.83 -13.17
N ILE A 44 8.91 12.90 -12.21
CA ILE A 44 7.87 11.89 -12.05
C ILE A 44 6.64 12.59 -11.49
N GLY A 45 5.48 12.42 -12.11
CA GLY A 45 4.23 12.94 -11.58
C GLY A 45 3.56 11.98 -10.60
N ASP A 46 2.65 12.54 -9.83
CA ASP A 46 1.85 11.84 -8.80
C ASP A 46 1.02 10.67 -9.37
N ALA A 47 0.63 10.72 -10.65
CA ALA A 47 -0.08 9.62 -11.30
C ALA A 47 0.76 8.35 -11.53
N LEU A 48 2.10 8.40 -11.47
CA LEU A 48 2.93 7.23 -11.80
C LEU A 48 2.70 6.07 -10.82
N ALA A 49 2.83 6.32 -9.52
CA ALA A 49 2.77 5.25 -8.53
C ALA A 49 1.39 4.54 -8.49
N PRO A 50 0.26 5.27 -8.49
CA PRO A 50 -1.05 4.64 -8.59
C PRO A 50 -1.28 3.92 -9.92
N ALA A 51 -0.79 4.46 -11.05
CA ALA A 51 -0.90 3.80 -12.36
C ALA A 51 -0.18 2.44 -12.38
N VAL A 52 1.04 2.38 -11.85
CA VAL A 52 1.81 1.12 -11.75
C VAL A 52 1.10 0.12 -10.82
N ALA A 53 0.61 0.57 -9.66
CA ALA A 53 -0.12 -0.28 -8.74
C ALA A 53 -1.39 -0.88 -9.38
N LEU A 54 -2.16 -0.06 -10.10
CA LEU A 54 -3.36 -0.50 -10.80
C LEU A 54 -3.02 -1.43 -11.99
N ALA A 55 -1.93 -1.20 -12.71
CA ALA A 55 -1.46 -2.10 -13.77
C ALA A 55 -1.09 -3.49 -13.22
N ILE A 56 -0.43 -3.55 -12.06
CA ILE A 56 -0.15 -4.81 -11.36
C ILE A 56 -1.46 -5.48 -10.93
N LEU A 57 -2.45 -4.73 -10.44
CA LEU A 57 -3.74 -5.27 -10.06
C LEU A 57 -4.52 -5.85 -11.26
N VAL A 58 -4.46 -5.20 -12.43
CA VAL A 58 -4.99 -5.75 -13.68
C VAL A 58 -4.30 -7.07 -14.03
N ALA A 59 -2.97 -7.11 -14.00
CA ALA A 59 -2.20 -8.31 -14.30
C ALA A 59 -2.54 -9.46 -13.33
N ALA A 60 -2.66 -9.17 -12.03
CA ALA A 60 -3.06 -10.15 -11.02
C ALA A 60 -4.49 -10.67 -11.25
N GLY A 61 -5.44 -9.79 -11.56
CA GLY A 61 -6.82 -10.16 -11.89
C GLY A 61 -6.90 -11.09 -13.10
N LEU A 62 -6.15 -10.78 -14.17
CA LEU A 62 -6.05 -11.63 -15.36
C LEU A 62 -5.44 -13.01 -15.04
N LEU A 63 -4.37 -13.06 -14.25
CA LEU A 63 -3.73 -14.31 -13.86
C LEU A 63 -4.69 -15.22 -13.09
N ILE A 64 -5.44 -14.66 -12.13
CA ILE A 64 -6.45 -15.40 -11.36
C ILE A 64 -7.53 -15.96 -12.28
N MET A 65 -8.00 -15.18 -13.26
CA MET A 65 -8.99 -15.67 -14.24
C MET A 65 -8.42 -16.78 -15.12
N VAL A 66 -7.20 -16.64 -15.63
CA VAL A 66 -6.54 -17.68 -16.44
C VAL A 66 -6.36 -18.97 -15.64
N GLU A 67 -5.97 -18.88 -14.38
CA GLU A 67 -5.83 -20.04 -13.49
C GLU A 67 -7.17 -20.72 -13.22
N ALA A 68 -8.23 -19.93 -12.98
CA ALA A 68 -9.60 -20.44 -12.81
C ALA A 68 -10.13 -21.15 -14.06
N LEU A 69 -9.71 -20.72 -15.26
CA LEU A 69 -10.07 -21.36 -16.52
C LEU A 69 -9.34 -22.70 -16.70
N LYS A 70 -8.09 -22.80 -16.21
CA LYS A 70 -7.25 -24.01 -16.28
C LYS A 70 -7.64 -25.06 -15.23
N GLN A 71 -8.04 -24.65 -14.04
CA GLN A 71 -8.42 -25.56 -12.97
C GLN A 71 -9.91 -25.96 -13.11
N GLY A 72 -10.16 -27.23 -13.44
CA GLY A 72 -11.51 -27.81 -13.55
C GLY A 72 -12.17 -28.15 -12.22
N GLY A 73 -11.63 -27.69 -11.08
CA GLY A 73 -12.03 -28.12 -9.74
C GLY A 73 -12.99 -27.17 -9.02
N SER A 74 -14.13 -27.70 -8.59
CA SER A 74 -15.11 -27.04 -7.72
C SER A 74 -14.86 -27.43 -6.25
N ALA A 75 -14.22 -26.59 -5.44
CA ALA A 75 -14.09 -26.86 -4.01
C ALA A 75 -14.36 -25.62 -3.16
N LEU A 76 -15.63 -25.29 -2.87
CA LEU A 76 -16.05 -24.07 -2.12
C LEU A 76 -14.99 -23.52 -1.14
N PRO A 77 -14.80 -22.19 -1.05
CA PRO A 77 -13.81 -21.61 -0.14
C PRO A 77 -13.94 -22.23 1.26
N SER A 78 -12.88 -22.87 1.75
CA SER A 78 -12.88 -23.47 3.07
C SER A 78 -12.91 -22.39 4.14
N GLY A 79 -13.30 -22.74 5.37
CA GLY A 79 -13.22 -21.82 6.51
C GLY A 79 -11.80 -21.27 6.71
N ASP A 80 -10.78 -22.08 6.42
CA ASP A 80 -9.37 -21.68 6.48
C ASP A 80 -9.01 -20.62 5.43
N ASN A 81 -9.56 -20.73 4.21
CA ASN A 81 -9.37 -19.71 3.18
C ASN A 81 -9.97 -18.37 3.60
N ILE A 82 -11.18 -18.39 4.17
CA ILE A 82 -11.85 -17.17 4.66
C ILE A 82 -11.04 -16.56 5.81
N ARG A 83 -10.57 -17.38 6.74
CA ARG A 83 -9.73 -16.94 7.85
C ARG A 83 -8.44 -16.30 7.35
N PHE A 84 -7.77 -16.93 6.38
CA PHE A 84 -6.55 -16.39 5.77
C PHE A 84 -6.80 -15.02 5.12
N CYS A 85 -7.86 -14.90 4.30
CA CYS A 85 -8.24 -13.63 3.69
C CYS A 85 -8.57 -12.56 4.73
N ALA A 86 -9.28 -12.92 5.81
CA ALA A 86 -9.59 -12.00 6.89
C ALA A 86 -8.34 -11.51 7.62
N VAL A 87 -7.38 -12.41 7.90
CA VAL A 87 -6.10 -12.04 8.52
C VAL A 87 -5.29 -11.12 7.61
N LEU A 88 -5.19 -11.42 6.31
CA LEU A 88 -4.55 -10.53 5.35
C LEU A 88 -5.20 -9.15 5.34
N PHE A 89 -6.53 -9.10 5.23
CA PHE A 89 -7.28 -7.84 5.28
C PHE A 89 -6.94 -7.02 6.52
N LEU A 90 -6.96 -7.65 7.70
CA LEU A 90 -6.62 -6.99 8.96
C LEU A 90 -5.17 -6.49 9.01
N LEU A 91 -4.21 -7.24 8.46
CA LEU A 91 -2.81 -6.78 8.37
C LEU A 91 -2.68 -5.53 7.48
N PHE A 92 -3.32 -5.52 6.31
CA PHE A 92 -3.31 -4.36 5.43
C PHE A 92 -4.03 -3.15 6.05
N SER A 93 -5.22 -3.35 6.64
CA SER A 93 -5.94 -2.28 7.33
C SER A 93 -5.14 -1.74 8.52
N GLY A 94 -4.53 -2.61 9.32
CA GLY A 94 -3.67 -2.22 10.44
C GLY A 94 -2.46 -1.40 9.98
N ALA A 95 -1.80 -1.82 8.89
CA ALA A 95 -0.69 -1.08 8.31
C ALA A 95 -1.12 0.33 7.86
N ILE A 96 -2.27 0.45 7.18
CA ILE A 96 -2.80 1.75 6.73
C ILE A 96 -3.13 2.65 7.92
N VAL A 97 -3.77 2.11 8.97
CA VAL A 97 -4.07 2.86 10.19
C VAL A 97 -2.79 3.35 10.86
N LEU A 98 -1.78 2.49 10.99
CA LEU A 98 -0.48 2.87 11.56
C LEU A 98 0.20 3.95 10.71
N MET A 99 0.23 3.79 9.39
CA MET A 99 0.75 4.83 8.51
C MET A 99 0.01 6.15 8.75
N ARG A 100 -1.34 6.13 8.79
CA ARG A 100 -2.18 7.33 8.85
C ARG A 100 -2.06 8.10 10.15
N TRP A 101 -1.99 7.38 11.27
CA TRP A 101 -2.15 7.98 12.59
C TRP A 101 -0.86 8.11 13.38
N THR A 102 0.21 7.41 13.04
CA THR A 102 1.47 7.49 13.80
C THR A 102 2.09 8.88 13.76
N GLY A 103 2.09 9.54 12.59
CA GLY A 103 2.60 10.91 12.45
C GLY A 103 1.83 11.93 13.30
N PRO A 104 0.50 12.06 13.12
CA PRO A 104 -0.33 12.93 13.94
C PRO A 104 -0.22 12.65 15.44
N LEU A 105 -0.21 11.37 15.83
CA LEU A 105 -0.08 10.97 17.23
C LEU A 105 1.27 11.40 17.81
N ALA A 106 2.36 11.22 17.06
CA ALA A 106 3.69 11.61 17.51
C ALA A 106 3.81 13.13 17.70
N VAL A 107 3.22 13.93 16.79
CA VAL A 107 3.20 15.40 16.92
C VAL A 107 2.34 15.83 18.12
N TRP A 108 1.17 15.21 18.30
CA TRP A 108 0.31 15.47 19.45
C TRP A 108 1.02 15.18 20.78
N LEU A 109 1.77 14.08 20.86
CA LEU A 109 2.55 13.70 22.05
C LEU A 109 3.75 14.62 22.28
N ALA A 110 4.40 15.10 21.22
CA ALA A 110 5.57 15.96 21.34
C ALA A 110 5.23 17.41 21.72
N GLY A 111 4.01 17.86 21.41
CA GLY A 111 3.51 19.19 21.77
C GLY A 111 4.39 20.33 21.26
N PRO A 112 4.63 20.47 19.94
CA PRO A 112 5.59 21.44 19.39
C PRO A 112 5.21 22.93 19.59
N GLY A 113 4.01 23.24 20.09
CA GLY A 113 3.54 24.59 20.38
C GLY A 113 2.08 24.80 19.94
N GLU A 114 1.47 25.91 20.37
CA GLU A 114 0.13 26.29 19.91
C GLU A 114 0.14 26.58 18.39
N GLY A 115 -0.80 25.99 17.66
CA GLY A 115 -1.00 26.22 16.22
C GLY A 115 -0.17 25.35 15.28
N ILE A 116 0.90 24.69 15.76
CA ILE A 116 1.75 23.82 14.93
C ILE A 116 1.13 22.41 14.84
N GLY A 117 0.49 22.13 13.70
CA GLY A 117 -0.13 20.83 13.41
C GLY A 117 0.79 19.88 12.64
N TYR A 118 0.40 18.59 12.58
CA TYR A 118 1.13 17.57 11.80
C TYR A 118 1.36 17.99 10.35
N ARG A 119 0.39 18.68 9.75
CA ARG A 119 0.44 19.13 8.35
C ARG A 119 1.64 20.02 8.03
N GLU A 120 2.10 20.82 8.98
CA GLU A 120 3.25 21.72 8.80
C GLU A 120 4.57 20.97 8.94
N LEU A 121 4.59 19.94 9.78
CA LEU A 121 5.78 19.15 10.09
C LEU A 121 5.95 17.93 9.18
N ARG A 122 4.94 17.58 8.37
CA ARG A 122 4.89 16.32 7.60
C ARG A 122 6.02 16.10 6.60
N ASP A 123 6.69 17.17 6.17
CA ASP A 123 7.82 17.11 5.23
C ASP A 123 9.18 17.31 5.94
N SER A 124 9.16 17.37 7.27
CA SER A 124 10.36 17.56 8.09
C SER A 124 10.73 16.27 8.82
N VAL A 125 12.04 16.09 9.03
CA VAL A 125 12.57 14.99 9.84
C VAL A 125 12.29 15.30 11.32
N PRO A 126 11.85 14.31 12.12
CA PRO A 126 11.64 12.89 11.80
C PRO A 126 10.22 12.53 11.34
N TRP A 127 9.29 13.48 11.35
CA TRP A 127 7.85 13.26 11.21
C TRP A 127 7.47 12.57 9.90
N LYS A 128 8.16 12.92 8.80
CA LYS A 128 7.89 12.37 7.48
C LYS A 128 8.11 10.85 7.37
N TYR A 129 8.91 10.25 8.26
CA TYR A 129 9.24 8.83 8.22
C TYR A 129 8.41 7.95 9.16
N LEU A 130 7.84 8.51 10.23
CA LEU A 130 7.26 7.72 11.32
C LEU A 130 6.10 6.84 10.85
N GLY A 131 5.16 7.40 10.09
CA GLY A 131 4.02 6.67 9.54
C GLY A 131 4.47 5.52 8.63
N PHE A 132 5.27 5.84 7.61
CA PHE A 132 5.75 4.86 6.64
C PHE A 132 6.57 3.74 7.29
N MET A 133 7.51 4.10 8.17
CA MET A 133 8.39 3.13 8.85
C MET A 133 7.59 2.19 9.76
N THR A 134 6.67 2.72 10.58
CA THR A 134 5.89 1.89 11.51
C THR A 134 4.90 0.98 10.80
N GLY A 135 4.08 1.53 9.89
CA GLY A 135 3.10 0.74 9.16
C GLY A 135 3.74 -0.24 8.17
N GLY A 136 4.83 0.15 7.51
CA GLY A 136 5.57 -0.75 6.62
C GLY A 136 6.27 -1.88 7.38
N THR A 137 6.86 -1.58 8.55
CA THR A 137 7.49 -2.61 9.41
C THR A 137 6.44 -3.59 9.89
N PHE A 138 5.29 -3.09 10.35
CA PHE A 138 4.15 -3.91 10.75
C PHE A 138 3.68 -4.82 9.63
N LEU A 139 3.52 -4.29 8.41
CA LEU A 139 3.05 -5.07 7.27
C LEU A 139 4.03 -6.19 6.90
N VAL A 140 5.31 -5.86 6.72
CA VAL A 140 6.33 -6.85 6.33
C VAL A 140 6.52 -7.90 7.42
N ALA A 141 6.65 -7.48 8.68
CA ALA A 141 6.80 -8.40 9.81
C ALA A 141 5.55 -9.28 10.00
N GLY A 142 4.36 -8.71 9.79
CA GLY A 142 3.08 -9.43 9.84
C GLY A 142 2.96 -10.48 8.76
N LEU A 143 3.35 -10.17 7.51
CA LEU A 143 3.36 -11.13 6.41
C LEU A 143 4.38 -12.25 6.61
N ILE A 144 5.59 -11.94 7.10
CA ILE A 144 6.58 -12.96 7.46
C ILE A 144 6.03 -13.86 8.57
N SER A 145 5.45 -13.26 9.62
CA SER A 145 4.91 -14.02 10.75
C SER A 145 3.74 -14.92 10.34
N LEU A 146 2.91 -14.45 9.40
CA LEU A 146 1.82 -15.23 8.82
C LEU A 146 2.35 -16.39 7.97
N ALA A 147 3.38 -16.16 7.16
CA ALA A 147 4.00 -17.20 6.33
C ALA A 147 4.72 -18.28 7.17
N GLU A 148 5.38 -17.88 8.26
CA GLU A 148 6.07 -18.80 9.15
C GLU A 148 5.18 -19.39 10.26
N TRP A 149 3.93 -18.91 10.41
CA TRP A 149 3.03 -19.23 11.53
C TRP A 149 3.61 -18.95 12.92
N ARG A 150 4.57 -18.02 13.03
CA ARG A 150 5.24 -17.64 14.27
C ARG A 150 5.60 -16.16 14.27
N ILE A 151 5.42 -15.51 15.41
CA ILE A 151 5.92 -14.14 15.59
C ILE A 151 7.36 -14.23 16.04
N THR A 152 8.28 -13.66 15.27
CA THR A 152 9.71 -13.65 15.59
C THR A 152 10.28 -12.23 15.60
N TRP A 153 11.25 -11.99 16.48
CA TRP A 153 11.98 -10.71 16.47
C TRP A 153 12.73 -10.49 15.15
N LYS A 154 13.18 -11.58 14.51
CA LYS A 154 13.80 -11.54 13.18
C LYS A 154 12.86 -10.94 12.14
N ALA A 155 11.57 -11.30 12.15
CA ALA A 155 10.58 -10.72 11.23
C ALA A 155 10.45 -9.21 11.40
N VAL A 156 10.44 -8.72 12.65
CA VAL A 156 10.40 -7.28 12.95
C VAL A 156 11.64 -6.56 12.44
N MET A 157 12.83 -7.13 12.67
CA MET A 157 14.10 -6.54 12.19
C MET A 157 14.19 -6.54 10.66
N ILE A 158 13.71 -7.58 9.99
CA ILE A 158 13.63 -7.62 8.53
C ILE A 158 12.65 -6.56 8.01
N GLY A 159 11.48 -6.42 8.64
CA GLY A 159 10.50 -5.39 8.28
C GLY A 159 11.06 -3.97 8.46
N LEU A 160 11.78 -3.73 9.55
CA LEU A 160 12.43 -2.44 9.81
C LEU A 160 13.54 -2.17 8.78
N ALA A 161 14.40 -3.14 8.50
CA ALA A 161 15.46 -3.00 7.51
C ALA A 161 14.88 -2.76 6.10
N ALA A 162 13.84 -3.49 5.72
CA ALA A 162 13.16 -3.34 4.43
C ALA A 162 12.53 -1.95 4.29
N THR A 163 11.85 -1.45 5.32
CA THR A 163 11.26 -0.10 5.27
C THR A 163 12.31 0.98 5.22
N ILE A 164 13.40 0.89 5.98
CA ILE A 164 14.52 1.83 5.89
C ILE A 164 15.11 1.82 4.48
N LEU A 165 15.31 0.63 3.89
CA LEU A 165 15.80 0.51 2.53
C LEU A 165 14.86 1.18 1.51
N LEU A 166 13.54 1.00 1.66
CA LEU A 166 12.56 1.66 0.82
C LEU A 166 12.57 3.18 1.01
N ILE A 167 12.69 3.67 2.26
CA ILE A 167 12.86 5.11 2.53
C ILE A 167 14.09 5.63 1.80
N LEU A 168 15.24 4.96 1.90
CA LEU A 168 16.46 5.39 1.21
C LEU A 168 16.32 5.33 -0.31
N LEU A 169 15.65 4.31 -0.85
CA LEU A 169 15.44 4.15 -2.28
C LEU A 169 14.50 5.21 -2.87
N TYR A 170 13.53 5.70 -2.09
CA TYR A 170 12.54 6.66 -2.55
C TYR A 170 12.83 8.10 -2.14
N ASP A 171 13.27 8.35 -0.92
CA ASP A 171 13.52 9.71 -0.39
C ASP A 171 14.88 10.27 -0.85
N LEU A 172 15.89 9.43 -1.10
CA LEU A 172 17.22 9.90 -1.54
C LEU A 172 17.26 10.38 -3.01
N PRO A 173 16.65 9.68 -3.99
CA PRO A 173 16.65 10.16 -5.37
C PRO A 173 15.50 11.12 -5.70
N PHE A 174 14.47 11.22 -4.85
CA PHE A 174 13.27 12.02 -5.13
C PHE A 174 12.96 13.00 -3.99
N ASP A 175 13.57 14.19 -4.05
CA ASP A 175 13.40 15.24 -3.03
C ASP A 175 11.95 15.72 -2.83
N ASP A 176 11.10 15.57 -3.84
CA ASP A 176 9.70 16.03 -3.83
C ASP A 176 8.69 14.91 -3.47
N LEU A 177 9.16 13.69 -3.20
CA LEU A 177 8.29 12.54 -2.96
C LEU A 177 7.89 12.45 -1.49
N LEU A 178 6.68 12.91 -1.17
CA LEU A 178 6.10 12.69 0.15
C LEU A 178 5.75 11.22 0.35
N LEU A 179 6.38 10.59 1.34
CA LEU A 179 6.06 9.21 1.72
C LEU A 179 4.61 9.08 2.23
N PRO A 180 3.96 7.91 2.00
CA PRO A 180 2.63 7.67 2.55
C PRO A 180 2.64 7.71 4.09
N PRO A 181 1.63 8.30 4.75
CA PRO A 181 0.46 9.00 4.23
C PRO A 181 0.51 10.47 4.67
N ASN A 182 1.43 11.21 4.09
CA ASN A 182 1.56 12.65 4.37
C ASN A 182 0.48 13.48 3.63
N GLY A 183 -0.65 12.90 3.24
CA GLY A 183 -1.81 13.64 2.72
C GLY A 183 -2.51 14.44 3.82
N ASP A 184 -3.21 15.52 3.46
CA ASP A 184 -3.89 16.40 4.41
C ASP A 184 -4.86 15.59 5.32
N VAL A 185 -4.70 15.73 6.64
CA VAL A 185 -5.70 15.38 7.67
C VAL A 185 -5.95 16.64 8.46
#